data_AF-A0A2T6AI09-F1
#
_entry.id   AF-A0A2T6AI09-F1
#
_cell.length_a   1.000
_cell.length_b   1.000
_cell.length_c   1.000
_cell.angle_alpha   90.00
_cell.angle_beta   90.00
_cell.angle_gamma   90.00
#
_symmetry.space_group_name_H-M   'P 1'
#
loop_
_entity.id
_entity.type
_entity.pdbx_description
1 polymer ?
#
loop_
_entity_poly.entity_id
_entity_poly.type
_entity_poly.pdbx_seq_one_letter_code
_entity_poly.pdbx_strand_id
1 'polypeptide(L)'
;MKKSLKRIDRGLSHYRDLKKDLESEDERISKSLPLFIRIMYYDTNPWIKQINRFDLLRLASLDEDFGQIDSKINNQVSYCSRINPRTKTYLEIPLNEFFESEILKIQDKLYTVKDFVFALAYNGGIHMIPDKKFEESYNLIYEEFFEKFPIISFEITEQISKILVQIFDELYSILVGDNNAYAFNSKFAPKIAEKGKILEGSLFEHSYMQFPVREKKSKGIRFCVEFKIRGNNSKNIIFEYGHREIEDLRIKLFNSKTYVIVEVKTKNDQETLRYDLKEKISEFINLEISLYPSGHLILAINNLTVANGKVNDKISIIDGKVIMGSNLSGSNFGEFFERTITVQSIDNNNEFRVLNAYAMKKLSLQPQNIPYNQIKREFIN
;
A
#
# COMPACT_ATOMS: atom_id res chain seq x y z
N MET A 1 1.46 8.39 -33.50
CA MET A 1 2.20 8.32 -32.22
C MET A 1 3.19 7.16 -32.27
N LYS A 2 4.48 7.39 -31.99
CA LYS A 2 5.47 6.30 -31.89
C LYS A 2 5.11 5.43 -30.68
N LYS A 3 4.72 4.17 -30.90
CA LYS A 3 4.55 3.18 -29.83
C LYS A 3 5.92 2.91 -29.20
N SER A 4 6.15 3.45 -28.01
CA SER A 4 7.32 3.09 -27.22
C SER A 4 7.22 1.60 -26.85
N LEU A 5 8.25 0.83 -27.17
CA LEU A 5 8.34 -0.60 -26.87
C LEU A 5 8.85 -0.86 -25.44
N LYS A 6 9.01 0.17 -24.59
CA LYS A 6 9.47 -0.01 -23.21
C LYS A 6 8.38 -0.76 -22.43
N ARG A 7 8.77 -1.81 -21.69
CA ARG A 7 7.86 -2.64 -20.87
C ARG A 7 7.00 -1.81 -19.88
N ILE A 8 7.51 -0.68 -19.42
CA ILE A 8 6.80 0.27 -18.54
C ILE A 8 5.50 0.77 -19.21
N ASP A 9 5.53 1.05 -20.51
CA ASP A 9 4.38 1.58 -21.25
C ASP A 9 3.30 0.54 -21.52
N ARG A 10 3.65 -0.77 -21.50
CA ARG A 10 2.69 -1.85 -21.79
C ARG A 10 1.69 -2.06 -20.65
N GLY A 11 2.16 -2.23 -19.41
CA GLY A 11 1.26 -2.40 -18.26
C GLY A 11 0.34 -1.19 -18.06
N LEU A 12 0.89 0.02 -18.23
CA LEU A 12 0.13 1.26 -18.21
C LEU A 12 -0.90 1.36 -19.34
N SER A 13 -0.57 0.89 -20.55
CA SER A 13 -1.54 0.84 -21.66
C SER A 13 -2.70 -0.08 -21.32
N HIS A 14 -2.43 -1.30 -20.84
CA HIS A 14 -3.50 -2.26 -20.53
C HIS A 14 -4.39 -1.81 -19.37
N TYR A 15 -3.82 -1.13 -18.37
CA TYR A 15 -4.60 -0.46 -17.34
C TYR A 15 -5.51 0.63 -17.93
N ARG A 16 -4.96 1.52 -18.78
CA ARG A 16 -5.75 2.59 -19.43
C ARG A 16 -6.84 2.05 -20.33
N ASP A 17 -6.56 0.97 -21.05
CA ASP A 17 -7.52 0.29 -21.92
C ASP A 17 -8.66 -0.32 -21.09
N LEU A 18 -8.34 -1.05 -20.00
CA LEU A 18 -9.33 -1.58 -19.06
C LEU A 18 -10.20 -0.47 -18.45
N LYS A 19 -9.57 0.60 -17.96
CA LYS A 19 -10.28 1.74 -17.36
C LYS A 19 -11.23 2.40 -18.36
N LYS A 20 -10.76 2.62 -19.60
CA LYS A 20 -11.57 3.20 -20.66
C LYS A 20 -12.76 2.30 -21.02
N ASP A 21 -12.53 1.00 -21.20
CA ASP A 21 -13.59 0.06 -21.55
C ASP A 21 -14.63 -0.06 -20.42
N LEU A 22 -14.20 0.00 -19.16
CA LEU A 22 -15.09 0.07 -18.00
C LEU A 22 -15.91 1.36 -17.96
N GLU A 23 -15.29 2.53 -18.15
CA GLU A 23 -15.97 3.84 -18.16
C GLU A 23 -16.95 4.01 -19.32
N SER A 24 -16.75 3.26 -20.41
CA SER A 24 -17.63 3.28 -21.59
C SER A 24 -18.68 2.16 -21.60
N GLU A 25 -18.76 1.36 -20.53
CA GLU A 25 -19.64 0.19 -20.41
C GLU A 25 -19.54 -0.74 -21.63
N ASP A 26 -18.33 -0.86 -22.19
CA ASP A 26 -18.08 -1.53 -23.46
C ASP A 26 -17.90 -3.04 -23.26
N GLU A 27 -18.55 -3.87 -24.10
CA GLU A 27 -18.36 -5.33 -24.13
C GLU A 27 -16.88 -5.74 -24.29
N ARG A 28 -16.03 -4.83 -24.80
CA ARG A 28 -14.58 -4.99 -24.85
C ARG A 28 -13.93 -5.19 -23.48
N ILE A 29 -14.61 -4.89 -22.37
CA ILE A 29 -14.11 -5.17 -21.01
C ILE A 29 -13.79 -6.66 -20.80
N SER A 30 -14.56 -7.55 -21.43
CA SER A 30 -14.33 -9.00 -21.41
C SER A 30 -13.02 -9.41 -22.11
N LYS A 31 -12.44 -8.51 -22.91
CA LYS A 31 -11.14 -8.70 -23.57
C LYS A 31 -10.02 -7.99 -22.82
N SER A 32 -10.26 -6.78 -22.33
CA SER A 32 -9.23 -5.99 -21.64
C SER A 32 -8.95 -6.49 -20.22
N LEU A 33 -9.95 -6.98 -19.47
CA LEU A 33 -9.76 -7.50 -18.11
C LEU A 33 -8.76 -8.66 -18.05
N PRO A 34 -8.90 -9.74 -18.85
CA PRO A 34 -7.96 -10.84 -18.76
C PRO A 34 -6.55 -10.48 -19.26
N LEU A 35 -6.44 -9.57 -20.25
CA LEU A 35 -5.15 -9.06 -20.74
C LEU A 35 -4.42 -8.32 -19.64
N PHE A 36 -5.15 -7.44 -18.97
CA PHE A 36 -4.67 -6.68 -17.85
C PHE A 36 -4.23 -7.60 -16.72
N ILE A 37 -5.08 -8.52 -16.23
CA ILE A 37 -4.72 -9.40 -15.12
C ILE A 37 -3.47 -10.22 -15.43
N ARG A 38 -3.39 -10.79 -16.63
CA ARG A 38 -2.22 -11.55 -17.07
C ARG A 38 -0.95 -10.70 -17.01
N ILE A 39 -0.94 -9.58 -17.72
CA ILE A 39 0.27 -8.74 -17.88
C ILE A 39 0.68 -8.11 -16.55
N MET A 40 -0.31 -7.71 -15.75
CA MET A 40 -0.06 -7.07 -14.48
C MET A 40 0.40 -8.07 -13.42
N TYR A 41 -0.17 -9.28 -13.35
CA TYR A 41 0.00 -10.16 -12.20
C TYR A 41 0.60 -11.54 -12.48
N TYR A 42 0.42 -12.12 -13.67
CA TYR A 42 0.66 -13.56 -13.89
C TYR A 42 1.64 -13.92 -15.00
N ASP A 43 2.06 -12.98 -15.86
CA ASP A 43 3.17 -13.22 -16.79
C ASP A 43 4.47 -13.56 -16.05
N THR A 44 5.44 -14.20 -16.72
CA THR A 44 6.75 -14.58 -16.13
C THR A 44 7.52 -13.40 -15.51
N ASN A 45 7.32 -12.19 -16.06
CA ASN A 45 7.78 -10.94 -15.48
C ASN A 45 6.58 -9.98 -15.36
N PRO A 46 5.69 -10.22 -14.39
CA PRO A 46 4.44 -9.49 -14.30
C PRO A 46 4.76 -8.06 -13.89
N TRP A 47 4.03 -7.12 -14.50
CA TRP A 47 4.34 -5.71 -14.39
C TRP A 47 4.25 -5.22 -12.92
N ILE A 48 3.41 -5.86 -12.10
CA ILE A 48 3.29 -5.59 -10.66
C ILE A 48 4.63 -5.71 -9.91
N LYS A 49 5.62 -6.50 -10.40
CA LYS A 49 6.97 -6.54 -9.80
C LYS A 49 7.65 -5.17 -9.75
N GLN A 50 7.35 -4.28 -10.70
CA GLN A 50 7.91 -2.92 -10.73
C GLN A 50 7.36 -2.04 -9.61
N ILE A 51 6.11 -2.27 -9.19
CA ILE A 51 5.47 -1.58 -8.08
C ILE A 51 5.81 -2.28 -6.75
N ASN A 52 5.79 -3.61 -6.75
CA ASN A 52 6.03 -4.43 -5.57
C ASN A 52 7.44 -4.30 -5.01
N ARG A 53 8.38 -3.69 -5.73
CA ARG A 53 9.68 -3.31 -5.15
C ARG A 53 9.56 -2.42 -3.92
N PHE A 54 8.44 -1.70 -3.76
CA PHE A 54 8.16 -0.92 -2.55
C PHE A 54 7.28 -1.67 -1.55
N ASP A 55 6.79 -2.86 -1.91
CA ASP A 55 5.92 -3.69 -1.09
C ASP A 55 4.61 -3.01 -0.64
N LEU A 56 4.00 -2.17 -1.49
CA LEU A 56 2.75 -1.47 -1.15
C LEU A 56 1.61 -2.45 -0.82
N LEU A 57 0.88 -2.15 0.26
CA LEU A 57 -0.36 -2.82 0.60
C LEU A 57 -1.41 -2.51 -0.47
N ARG A 58 -2.13 -3.54 -0.92
CA ARG A 58 -3.14 -3.47 -1.97
C ARG A 58 -4.35 -4.24 -1.47
N LEU A 59 -5.42 -3.54 -1.18
CA LEU A 59 -6.64 -4.09 -0.60
C LEU A 59 -7.77 -3.98 -1.63
N ALA A 60 -8.56 -5.05 -1.76
CA ALA A 60 -9.80 -5.04 -2.51
C ALA A 60 -10.94 -4.67 -1.56
N SER A 61 -11.69 -3.61 -1.90
CA SER A 61 -12.93 -3.24 -1.20
C SER A 61 -14.10 -4.00 -1.81
N LEU A 62 -14.75 -4.86 -1.05
CA LEU A 62 -15.70 -5.85 -1.54
C LEU A 62 -17.03 -5.75 -0.80
N ASP A 63 -18.11 -6.26 -1.41
CA ASP A 63 -19.39 -6.38 -0.72
C ASP A 63 -19.24 -7.18 0.60
N GLU A 64 -20.06 -6.87 1.61
CA GLU A 64 -19.89 -7.44 2.95
C GLU A 64 -20.07 -8.97 3.01
N ASP A 65 -20.89 -9.50 2.09
CA ASP A 65 -21.14 -10.93 1.92
C ASP A 65 -20.27 -11.56 0.82
N PHE A 66 -19.22 -10.87 0.35
CA PHE A 66 -18.33 -11.40 -0.68
C PHE A 66 -17.74 -12.77 -0.31
N GLY A 67 -17.66 -13.66 -1.30
CA GLY A 67 -17.24 -15.05 -1.14
C GLY A 67 -18.38 -15.99 -0.76
N GLN A 68 -19.57 -15.48 -0.46
CA GLN A 68 -20.77 -16.30 -0.37
C GLN A 68 -21.33 -16.55 -1.77
N ILE A 69 -21.39 -17.83 -2.17
CA ILE A 69 -22.08 -18.27 -3.39
C ILE A 69 -23.59 -18.24 -3.11
N ASP A 70 -24.14 -17.04 -3.18
CA ASP A 70 -25.49 -16.69 -2.72
C ASP A 70 -26.58 -16.90 -3.77
N SER A 71 -26.19 -16.97 -5.04
CA SER A 71 -27.12 -16.90 -6.16
C SER A 71 -27.11 -18.17 -6.99
N LYS A 72 -28.25 -18.86 -7.01
CA LYS A 72 -28.45 -20.08 -7.79
C LYS A 72 -29.13 -19.76 -9.12
N ILE A 73 -28.42 -19.98 -10.23
CA ILE A 73 -28.99 -19.85 -11.58
C ILE A 73 -29.82 -21.08 -11.91
N ASN A 74 -29.28 -22.27 -11.63
CA ASN A 74 -29.96 -23.55 -11.80
C ASN A 74 -29.39 -24.60 -10.81
N ASN A 75 -29.80 -25.87 -10.92
CA ASN A 75 -29.34 -26.93 -10.02
C ASN A 75 -27.84 -27.23 -10.07
N GLN A 76 -27.16 -26.82 -11.12
CA GLN A 76 -25.74 -27.08 -11.35
C GLN A 76 -24.90 -25.81 -11.26
N VAL A 77 -25.48 -24.61 -11.35
CA VAL A 77 -24.71 -23.36 -11.43
C VAL A 77 -25.18 -22.39 -10.36
N SER A 78 -24.22 -21.96 -9.54
CA SER A 78 -24.41 -20.92 -8.54
C SER A 78 -23.18 -20.01 -8.48
N TYR A 79 -23.36 -18.74 -8.17
CA TYR A 79 -22.31 -17.73 -8.22
C TYR A 79 -22.45 -16.71 -7.09
N CYS A 80 -21.39 -15.95 -6.85
CA CYS A 80 -21.39 -14.77 -6.01
C CYS A 80 -21.94 -13.60 -6.81
N SER A 81 -23.19 -13.20 -6.54
CA SER A 81 -23.82 -12.11 -7.30
C SER A 81 -23.23 -10.73 -7.03
N ARG A 82 -22.49 -10.60 -5.93
CA ARG A 82 -21.99 -9.32 -5.45
C ARG A 82 -20.53 -9.40 -5.04
N ILE A 83 -19.73 -8.68 -5.81
CA ILE A 83 -18.31 -8.50 -5.58
C ILE A 83 -18.03 -7.05 -5.17
N ASN A 84 -18.60 -6.08 -5.89
CA ASN A 84 -18.36 -4.66 -5.64
C ASN A 84 -19.32 -4.10 -4.57
N PRO A 85 -18.86 -3.25 -3.62
CA PRO A 85 -19.71 -2.72 -2.54
C PRO A 85 -20.95 -1.96 -3.03
N ARG A 86 -22.10 -2.23 -2.40
CA ARG A 86 -23.35 -1.47 -2.62
C ARG A 86 -23.67 -0.43 -1.56
N THR A 87 -23.10 -0.58 -0.37
CA THR A 87 -23.37 0.30 0.77
C THR A 87 -22.07 0.94 1.26
N LYS A 88 -22.17 1.76 2.31
CA LYS A 88 -20.97 2.27 3.02
C LYS A 88 -20.28 1.17 3.84
N THR A 89 -20.91 0.01 3.99
CA THR A 89 -20.36 -1.16 4.66
C THR A 89 -19.75 -2.08 3.61
N TYR A 90 -18.50 -2.47 3.81
CA TYR A 90 -17.74 -3.31 2.89
C TYR A 90 -16.67 -4.11 3.63
N LEU A 91 -16.34 -5.26 3.04
CA LEU A 91 -15.23 -6.13 3.42
C LEU A 91 -13.95 -5.66 2.71
N GLU A 92 -12.80 -5.83 3.37
CA GLU A 92 -11.51 -5.59 2.73
C GLU A 92 -10.59 -6.77 2.93
N ILE A 93 -10.01 -7.24 1.83
CA ILE A 93 -9.03 -8.34 1.83
C ILE A 93 -7.81 -7.98 0.97
N PRO A 94 -6.63 -8.52 1.27
CA PRO A 94 -5.47 -8.44 0.38
C PRO A 94 -5.82 -8.87 -1.04
N LEU A 95 -5.30 -8.16 -2.04
CA LEU A 95 -5.57 -8.46 -3.45
C LEU A 95 -5.25 -9.92 -3.84
N ASN A 96 -4.24 -10.52 -3.21
CA ASN A 96 -3.87 -11.91 -3.45
C ASN A 96 -5.00 -12.86 -3.00
N GLU A 97 -5.62 -12.56 -1.86
CA GLU A 97 -6.74 -13.33 -1.33
C GLU A 97 -7.99 -13.12 -2.20
N PHE A 98 -8.20 -11.90 -2.73
CA PHE A 98 -9.26 -11.63 -3.69
C PHE A 98 -9.16 -12.52 -4.93
N PHE A 99 -7.97 -12.67 -5.53
CA PHE A 99 -7.80 -13.53 -6.70
C PHE A 99 -8.10 -15.00 -6.44
N GLU A 100 -7.84 -15.47 -5.22
CA GLU A 100 -8.03 -16.87 -4.81
C GLU A 100 -9.40 -17.10 -4.14
N SER A 101 -10.24 -16.07 -4.05
CA SER A 101 -11.59 -16.17 -3.47
C SER A 101 -12.55 -16.83 -4.46
N GLU A 102 -13.37 -17.74 -3.94
CA GLU A 102 -14.37 -18.48 -4.71
C GLU A 102 -15.56 -17.58 -5.07
N ILE A 103 -15.93 -17.56 -6.36
CA ILE A 103 -17.05 -16.75 -6.86
C ILE A 103 -18.02 -17.52 -7.73
N LEU A 104 -17.69 -18.74 -8.12
CA LEU A 104 -18.50 -19.54 -9.04
C LEU A 104 -18.44 -21.01 -8.67
N LYS A 105 -19.59 -21.67 -8.72
CA LYS A 105 -19.74 -23.12 -8.56
C LYS A 105 -20.47 -23.68 -9.76
N ILE A 106 -19.86 -24.66 -10.42
CA ILE A 106 -20.46 -25.44 -11.51
C ILE A 106 -20.40 -26.90 -11.11
N GLN A 107 -21.55 -27.55 -11.04
CA GLN A 107 -21.76 -28.86 -10.43
C GLN A 107 -21.21 -28.85 -9.00
N ASP A 108 -20.23 -29.70 -8.69
CA ASP A 108 -19.57 -29.76 -7.37
C ASP A 108 -18.21 -29.06 -7.33
N LYS A 109 -17.82 -28.36 -8.40
CA LYS A 109 -16.53 -27.66 -8.51
C LYS A 109 -16.66 -26.18 -8.20
N LEU A 110 -15.72 -25.66 -7.43
CA LEU A 110 -15.59 -24.25 -7.06
C LEU A 110 -14.49 -23.59 -7.89
N TYR A 111 -14.74 -22.35 -8.29
CA TYR A 111 -13.85 -21.56 -9.13
C TYR A 111 -13.62 -20.19 -8.51
N THR A 112 -12.37 -19.77 -8.59
CA THR A 112 -11.90 -18.49 -8.04
C THR A 112 -12.10 -17.33 -9.01
N VAL A 113 -11.93 -16.10 -8.53
CA VAL A 113 -11.85 -14.89 -9.39
C VAL A 113 -10.83 -15.09 -10.50
N LYS A 114 -9.67 -15.66 -10.18
CA LYS A 114 -8.60 -15.95 -11.15
C LYS A 114 -9.03 -16.98 -12.21
N ASP A 115 -9.68 -18.07 -11.80
CA ASP A 115 -10.16 -19.09 -12.74
C ASP A 115 -11.18 -18.51 -13.72
N PHE A 116 -12.12 -17.71 -13.20
CA PHE A 116 -13.12 -17.00 -13.99
C PHE A 116 -12.47 -16.11 -15.06
N VAL A 117 -11.52 -15.25 -14.66
CA VAL A 117 -10.85 -14.32 -15.57
C VAL A 117 -10.05 -15.07 -16.65
N PHE A 118 -9.34 -16.14 -16.28
CA PHE A 118 -8.54 -16.88 -17.27
C PHE A 118 -9.40 -17.71 -18.22
N ALA A 119 -10.52 -18.26 -17.76
CA ALA A 119 -11.49 -18.87 -18.67
C ALA A 119 -12.07 -17.85 -19.66
N LEU A 120 -12.25 -16.59 -19.25
CA LEU A 120 -12.71 -15.50 -20.11
C LEU A 120 -11.66 -15.15 -21.18
N ALA A 121 -10.36 -15.15 -20.82
CA ALA A 121 -9.27 -14.97 -21.78
C ALA A 121 -9.32 -16.01 -22.91
N TYR A 122 -9.43 -17.28 -22.49
CA TYR A 122 -9.30 -18.47 -23.33
C TYR A 122 -10.31 -18.48 -24.49
N ASN A 123 -11.53 -18.02 -24.28
CA ASN A 123 -12.61 -18.19 -25.25
C ASN A 123 -13.05 -16.93 -26.04
N GLY A 124 -12.30 -15.82 -26.01
CA GLY A 124 -12.68 -14.69 -26.89
C GLY A 124 -11.92 -13.37 -26.79
N GLY A 125 -11.05 -13.17 -25.80
CA GLY A 125 -10.28 -11.93 -25.65
C GLY A 125 -8.84 -12.02 -26.15
N ILE A 126 -8.21 -13.18 -25.94
CA ILE A 126 -6.79 -13.41 -26.16
C ILE A 126 -6.69 -14.89 -26.46
N HIS A 127 -6.41 -15.30 -27.69
CA HIS A 127 -6.23 -16.72 -28.01
C HIS A 127 -5.02 -17.29 -27.25
N MET A 128 -5.21 -17.63 -25.98
CA MET A 128 -4.25 -18.26 -25.08
C MET A 128 -4.61 -19.71 -25.01
N ILE A 129 -3.72 -20.58 -25.48
CA ILE A 129 -3.87 -22.02 -25.27
C ILE A 129 -3.54 -22.28 -23.80
N PRO A 130 -4.47 -22.82 -22.99
CA PRO A 130 -4.20 -23.13 -21.60
C PRO A 130 -3.15 -24.25 -21.52
N ASP A 131 -2.43 -24.33 -20.40
CA ASP A 131 -1.70 -25.54 -20.11
C ASP A 131 -2.70 -26.70 -20.08
N LYS A 132 -2.34 -27.86 -20.66
CA LYS A 132 -3.21 -29.05 -20.76
C LYS A 132 -3.89 -29.45 -19.44
N LYS A 133 -3.29 -29.06 -18.30
CA LYS A 133 -3.82 -29.31 -16.96
C LYS A 133 -5.10 -28.53 -16.63
N PHE A 134 -5.31 -27.35 -17.22
CA PHE A 134 -6.43 -26.45 -16.90
C PHE A 134 -7.49 -26.37 -18.00
N GLU A 135 -7.23 -26.98 -19.16
CA GLU A 135 -8.09 -26.95 -20.34
C GLU A 135 -9.51 -27.44 -20.05
N GLU A 136 -9.67 -28.58 -19.37
CA GLU A 136 -10.99 -29.11 -18.99
C GLU A 136 -11.77 -28.15 -18.07
N SER A 137 -11.10 -27.53 -17.09
CA SER A 137 -11.74 -26.59 -16.17
C SER A 137 -12.20 -25.31 -16.88
N TYR A 138 -11.38 -24.77 -17.78
CA TYR A 138 -11.71 -23.55 -18.51
C TYR A 138 -12.77 -23.77 -19.60
N ASN A 139 -12.74 -24.92 -20.29
CA ASN A 139 -13.82 -25.36 -21.18
C ASN A 139 -15.15 -25.44 -20.40
N LEU A 140 -15.13 -26.06 -19.22
CA LEU A 140 -16.32 -26.23 -18.40
C LEU A 140 -16.92 -24.89 -17.96
N ILE A 141 -16.11 -23.92 -17.53
CA ILE A 141 -16.60 -22.57 -17.21
C ILE A 141 -17.26 -21.93 -18.44
N TYR A 142 -16.67 -22.09 -19.62
CA TYR A 142 -17.22 -21.46 -20.81
C TYR A 142 -18.54 -22.06 -21.27
N GLU A 143 -18.58 -23.38 -21.44
CA GLU A 143 -19.76 -24.10 -21.94
C GLU A 143 -20.92 -24.02 -20.94
N GLU A 144 -20.64 -24.11 -19.64
CA GLU A 144 -21.69 -24.16 -18.62
C GLU A 144 -22.04 -22.80 -18.01
N PHE A 145 -21.20 -21.78 -18.18
CA PHE A 145 -21.43 -20.46 -17.63
C PHE A 145 -21.44 -19.34 -18.68
N PHE A 146 -20.34 -19.11 -19.40
CA PHE A 146 -20.23 -17.96 -20.30
C PHE A 146 -21.19 -18.02 -21.49
N GLU A 147 -21.30 -19.16 -22.16
CA GLU A 147 -22.19 -19.33 -23.32
C GLU A 147 -23.66 -19.27 -22.90
N LYS A 148 -24.00 -19.86 -21.76
CA LYS A 148 -25.39 -19.99 -21.29
C LYS A 148 -25.90 -18.74 -20.57
N PHE A 149 -25.02 -18.00 -19.89
CA PHE A 149 -25.38 -16.86 -19.04
C PHE A 149 -24.51 -15.62 -19.31
N PRO A 150 -24.51 -15.08 -20.55
CA PRO A 150 -23.61 -13.98 -20.95
C PRO A 150 -23.83 -12.69 -20.17
N ILE A 151 -25.08 -12.37 -19.80
CA ILE A 151 -25.41 -11.15 -19.03
C ILE A 151 -24.79 -11.20 -17.63
N ILE A 152 -24.96 -12.34 -16.93
CA ILE A 152 -24.40 -12.53 -15.58
C ILE A 152 -22.87 -12.54 -15.66
N SER A 153 -22.32 -13.16 -16.70
CA SER A 153 -20.88 -13.18 -16.96
C SER A 153 -20.29 -11.78 -17.15
N PHE A 154 -20.98 -10.93 -17.89
CA PHE A 154 -20.60 -9.54 -18.07
C PHE A 154 -20.70 -8.74 -16.76
N GLU A 155 -21.76 -8.92 -15.99
CA GLU A 155 -21.92 -8.26 -14.68
C GLU A 155 -20.77 -8.60 -13.72
N ILE A 156 -20.39 -9.88 -13.60
CA ILE A 156 -19.25 -10.30 -12.78
C ILE A 156 -17.95 -9.69 -13.30
N THR A 157 -17.74 -9.69 -14.62
CA THR A 157 -16.57 -9.08 -15.27
C THR A 157 -16.44 -7.59 -14.96
N GLU A 158 -17.55 -6.87 -15.01
CA GLU A 158 -17.62 -5.44 -14.70
C GLU A 158 -17.29 -5.19 -13.22
N GLN A 159 -17.87 -5.98 -12.30
CA GLN A 159 -17.60 -5.85 -10.88
C GLN A 159 -16.12 -6.12 -10.55
N ILE A 160 -15.52 -7.17 -11.08
CA ILE A 160 -14.07 -7.45 -10.91
C ILE A 160 -13.22 -6.30 -11.45
N SER A 161 -13.59 -5.78 -12.63
CA SER A 161 -12.87 -4.66 -13.25
C SER A 161 -12.91 -3.39 -12.41
N LYS A 162 -14.08 -3.07 -11.80
CA LYS A 162 -14.22 -1.93 -10.87
C LYS A 162 -13.25 -2.02 -9.71
N ILE A 163 -13.15 -3.19 -9.07
CA ILE A 163 -12.21 -3.43 -7.96
C ILE A 163 -10.76 -3.18 -8.39
N LEU A 164 -10.38 -3.75 -9.53
CA LEU A 164 -9.00 -3.66 -10.00
C LEU A 164 -8.60 -2.26 -10.48
N VAL A 165 -9.52 -1.54 -11.14
CA VAL A 165 -9.29 -0.15 -11.54
C VAL A 165 -9.14 0.74 -10.31
N GLN A 166 -9.96 0.57 -9.28
CA GLN A 166 -9.80 1.32 -8.02
C GLN A 166 -8.40 1.13 -7.40
N ILE A 167 -7.95 -0.11 -7.27
CA ILE A 167 -6.61 -0.41 -6.73
C ILE A 167 -5.52 0.21 -7.60
N PHE A 168 -5.67 0.16 -8.93
CA PHE A 168 -4.65 0.66 -9.85
C PHE A 168 -4.63 2.16 -10.06
N ASP A 169 -5.74 2.86 -9.90
CA ASP A 169 -5.80 4.33 -9.97
C ASP A 169 -4.81 4.95 -8.96
N GLU A 170 -4.75 4.38 -7.77
CA GLU A 170 -3.86 4.82 -6.68
C GLU A 170 -2.41 4.48 -7.00
N LEU A 171 -2.15 3.25 -7.44
CA LEU A 171 -0.82 2.81 -7.86
C LEU A 171 -0.30 3.60 -9.07
N TYR A 172 -1.18 3.96 -10.00
CA TYR A 172 -0.85 4.72 -11.19
C TYR A 172 -0.35 6.12 -10.85
N SER A 173 -0.98 6.79 -9.89
CA SER A 173 -0.57 8.11 -9.40
C SER A 173 0.89 8.11 -8.93
N ILE A 174 1.30 7.06 -8.23
CA ILE A 174 2.68 6.86 -7.75
C ILE A 174 3.68 6.74 -8.90
N LEU A 175 3.31 6.04 -9.98
CA LEU A 175 4.21 5.81 -11.12
C LEU A 175 4.46 7.07 -11.92
N VAL A 176 3.44 7.91 -12.07
CA VAL A 176 3.53 9.17 -12.82
C VAL A 176 4.25 10.26 -12.02
N GLY A 177 4.77 9.92 -10.85
CA GLY A 177 5.65 10.78 -10.05
C GLY A 177 4.93 11.57 -8.99
N ASP A 178 3.66 11.26 -8.70
CA ASP A 178 3.03 11.77 -7.51
C ASP A 178 3.56 10.98 -6.29
N ASN A 179 4.30 11.67 -5.44
CA ASN A 179 4.90 11.07 -4.24
C ASN A 179 4.09 11.43 -2.99
N ASN A 180 2.89 12.00 -3.10
CA ASN A 180 2.08 12.32 -1.91
C ASN A 180 1.82 11.07 -1.06
N ALA A 181 1.54 11.24 0.23
CA ALA A 181 1.06 10.14 1.06
C ALA A 181 -0.39 9.82 0.71
N TYR A 182 -0.72 8.53 0.63
CA TYR A 182 -2.08 8.09 0.32
C TYR A 182 -2.58 7.15 1.40
N ALA A 183 -3.84 7.35 1.80
CA ALA A 183 -4.66 6.29 2.32
C ALA A 183 -5.33 5.61 1.11
N PHE A 184 -4.91 4.37 0.82
CA PHE A 184 -5.40 3.56 -0.30
C PHE A 184 -6.84 3.06 -0.08
N ASN A 185 -7.44 3.45 1.04
CA ASN A 185 -8.81 3.16 1.36
C ASN A 185 -9.40 4.25 2.25
N SER A 186 -10.63 4.68 1.94
CA SER A 186 -11.40 5.63 2.73
C SER A 186 -11.73 5.14 4.15
N LYS A 187 -11.87 3.82 4.41
CA LYS A 187 -12.08 3.25 5.76
C LYS A 187 -10.85 3.34 6.63
N PHE A 188 -9.69 3.15 6.01
CA PHE A 188 -8.39 3.28 6.64
C PHE A 188 -7.79 4.68 6.47
N ALA A 189 -8.58 5.67 6.06
CA ALA A 189 -8.10 7.04 5.94
C ALA A 189 -8.06 7.72 7.32
N PRO A 190 -7.01 8.52 7.60
CA PRO A 190 -7.01 9.35 8.79
C PRO A 190 -8.15 10.37 8.74
N LYS A 191 -8.77 10.65 9.89
CA LYS A 191 -9.86 11.62 10.00
C LYS A 191 -9.29 13.01 10.18
N ILE A 192 -9.76 13.99 9.42
CA ILE A 192 -9.41 15.41 9.59
C ILE A 192 -10.53 16.22 10.29
N ALA A 193 -11.71 15.61 10.44
CA ALA A 193 -12.85 16.20 11.13
C ALA A 193 -13.64 15.11 11.87
N GLU A 194 -14.22 15.46 13.01
CA GLU A 194 -15.08 14.59 13.80
C GLU A 194 -16.27 15.38 14.36
N LYS A 195 -17.49 14.84 14.24
CA LYS A 195 -18.74 15.49 14.72
C LYS A 195 -18.90 16.95 14.26
N GLY A 196 -18.55 17.21 13.00
CA GLY A 196 -18.66 18.55 12.39
C GLY A 196 -17.56 19.54 12.80
N LYS A 197 -16.54 19.13 13.55
CA LYS A 197 -15.39 19.97 13.93
C LYS A 197 -14.11 19.50 13.25
N ILE A 198 -13.37 20.44 12.67
CA ILE A 198 -12.02 20.19 12.14
C ILE A 198 -11.09 19.87 13.32
N LEU A 199 -10.29 18.82 13.16
CA LEU A 199 -9.33 18.37 14.17
C LEU A 199 -8.03 19.16 14.06
N GLU A 200 -7.26 19.22 15.14
CA GLU A 200 -5.96 19.91 15.18
C GLU A 200 -4.84 19.21 14.38
N GLY A 201 -5.16 18.05 13.81
CA GLY A 201 -4.29 17.16 13.05
C GLY A 201 -5.10 16.00 12.46
N SER A 202 -4.48 15.26 11.54
CA SER A 202 -4.97 14.01 11.00
C SER A 202 -5.01 12.96 12.12
N LEU A 203 -6.21 12.51 12.48
CA LEU A 203 -6.40 11.47 13.49
C LEU A 203 -6.23 10.10 12.84
N PHE A 204 -5.19 9.39 13.29
CA PHE A 204 -4.99 7.98 13.03
C PHE A 204 -5.71 7.16 14.10
N GLU A 205 -6.68 6.35 13.68
CA GLU A 205 -7.48 5.46 14.52
C GLU A 205 -7.96 4.32 13.62
N HIS A 206 -7.31 3.14 13.74
CA HIS A 206 -7.49 2.04 12.78
C HIS A 206 -7.36 2.50 11.32
N SER A 207 -6.39 3.37 11.06
CA SER A 207 -6.13 3.98 9.76
C SER A 207 -4.64 4.01 9.48
N TYR A 208 -4.29 4.09 8.20
CA TYR A 208 -2.91 4.19 7.77
C TYR A 208 -2.77 5.00 6.49
N MET A 209 -1.56 5.52 6.30
CA MET A 209 -1.11 6.03 5.01
C MET A 209 0.18 5.32 4.65
N GLN A 210 0.43 5.12 3.36
CA GLN A 210 1.71 4.61 2.90
C GLN A 210 2.25 5.46 1.76
N PHE A 211 3.58 5.52 1.65
CA PHE A 211 4.24 6.12 0.50
C PHE A 211 5.55 5.38 0.21
N PRO A 212 5.90 5.25 -1.09
CA PRO A 212 7.10 4.56 -1.50
C PRO A 212 8.35 5.38 -1.20
N VAL A 213 9.44 4.69 -0.92
CA VAL A 213 10.78 5.27 -0.81
C VAL A 213 11.70 4.50 -1.74
N ARG A 214 12.39 5.23 -2.62
CA ARG A 214 13.33 4.67 -3.59
C ARG A 214 14.71 4.48 -2.99
N GLU A 215 15.36 3.38 -3.37
CA GLU A 215 16.72 3.04 -2.99
C GLU A 215 17.68 4.21 -3.27
N LYS A 216 18.54 4.52 -2.29
CA LYS A 216 19.66 5.44 -2.44
C LYS A 216 20.89 4.88 -1.74
N LYS A 217 21.83 4.39 -2.54
CA LYS A 217 23.10 3.83 -2.06
C LYS A 217 23.92 4.87 -1.31
N SER A 218 24.55 4.44 -0.22
CA SER A 218 25.42 5.28 0.63
C SER A 218 24.74 6.56 1.12
N LYS A 219 23.42 6.49 1.35
CA LYS A 219 22.64 7.56 1.96
C LYS A 219 21.94 7.01 3.21
N GLY A 220 22.01 7.78 4.29
CA GLY A 220 21.18 7.60 5.47
C GLY A 220 19.78 8.16 5.25
N ILE A 221 18.93 8.03 6.26
CA ILE A 221 17.54 8.46 6.22
C ILE A 221 17.16 9.25 7.47
N ARG A 222 16.39 10.32 7.28
CA ARG A 222 15.83 11.17 8.34
C ARG A 222 14.32 11.18 8.24
N PHE A 223 13.65 10.98 9.37
CA PHE A 223 12.22 11.15 9.54
C PHE A 223 11.97 12.30 10.52
N CYS A 224 11.15 13.26 10.13
CA CYS A 224 10.65 14.32 10.99
C CYS A 224 9.15 14.16 11.11
N VAL A 225 8.62 13.96 12.30
CA VAL A 225 7.20 13.72 12.55
C VAL A 225 6.69 14.68 13.63
N GLU A 226 5.62 15.42 13.35
CA GLU A 226 4.86 16.17 14.36
C GLU A 226 3.61 15.38 14.72
N PHE A 227 3.56 14.83 15.95
CA PHE A 227 2.44 14.00 16.40
C PHE A 227 2.08 14.23 17.87
N LYS A 228 0.86 13.86 18.24
CA LYS A 228 0.32 13.86 19.61
C LYS A 228 -0.29 12.50 19.90
N ILE A 229 0.15 11.85 20.97
CA ILE A 229 -0.35 10.52 21.34
C ILE A 229 -1.81 10.64 21.83
N ARG A 230 -2.68 9.73 21.37
CA ARG A 230 -4.07 9.62 21.84
C ARG A 230 -4.21 8.29 22.56
N GLY A 231 -4.42 8.34 23.87
CA GLY A 231 -4.58 7.14 24.71
C GLY A 231 -3.27 6.53 25.21
N ASN A 232 -3.41 5.49 26.04
CA ASN A 232 -2.31 4.88 26.80
C ASN A 232 -2.19 3.37 26.52
N ASN A 233 -2.29 2.98 25.24
CA ASN A 233 -2.18 1.59 24.82
C ASN A 233 -0.78 1.02 25.10
N SER A 234 -0.70 -0.31 25.20
CA SER A 234 0.53 -1.05 25.49
C SER A 234 1.58 -0.93 24.38
N LYS A 235 1.15 -0.82 23.11
CA LYS A 235 2.01 -0.57 21.95
C LYS A 235 1.22 0.09 20.82
N ASN A 236 1.51 1.35 20.53
CA ASN A 236 0.88 2.15 19.48
C ASN A 236 1.92 2.44 18.39
N ILE A 237 1.73 1.91 17.18
CA ILE A 237 2.66 2.12 16.07
C ILE A 237 2.40 3.49 15.45
N ILE A 238 3.42 4.36 15.41
CA ILE A 238 3.35 5.65 14.74
C ILE A 238 3.67 5.46 13.26
N PHE A 239 4.84 4.89 12.94
CA PHE A 239 5.18 4.50 11.59
C PHE A 239 6.19 3.36 11.53
N GLU A 240 6.27 2.71 10.38
CA GLU A 240 7.28 1.72 10.05
C GLU A 240 7.80 1.95 8.62
N TYR A 241 9.12 1.87 8.44
CA TYR A 241 9.78 1.94 7.15
C TYR A 241 10.52 0.62 6.88
N GLY A 242 10.41 0.12 5.65
CA GLY A 242 11.14 -1.04 5.17
C GLY A 242 10.37 -1.79 4.08
N HIS A 243 10.72 -3.06 3.90
CA HIS A 243 10.09 -3.98 2.95
C HIS A 243 9.85 -5.31 3.67
N ARG A 244 8.64 -5.91 3.58
CA ARG A 244 8.32 -7.13 4.35
C ARG A 244 9.22 -8.31 4.03
N GLU A 245 9.69 -8.40 2.79
CA GLU A 245 10.51 -9.50 2.30
C GLU A 245 12.03 -9.22 2.29
N ILE A 246 12.46 -7.99 2.64
CA ILE A 246 13.88 -7.59 2.61
C ILE A 246 14.29 -7.09 4.00
N GLU A 247 15.23 -7.79 4.63
CA GLU A 247 15.67 -7.50 6.01
C GLU A 247 16.82 -6.47 6.10
N ASP A 248 17.24 -5.88 4.99
CA ASP A 248 18.42 -4.99 4.92
C ASP A 248 18.27 -3.74 5.79
N LEU A 249 17.06 -3.16 5.88
CA LEU A 249 16.78 -2.02 6.74
C LEU A 249 15.30 -1.95 7.11
N ARG A 250 15.02 -1.90 8.42
CA ARG A 250 13.71 -1.63 8.98
C ARG A 250 13.82 -0.60 10.10
N ILE A 251 12.99 0.45 10.04
CA ILE A 251 12.94 1.50 11.04
C ILE A 251 11.51 1.58 11.56
N LYS A 252 11.33 1.46 12.86
CA LYS A 252 10.02 1.44 13.49
C LYS A 252 9.95 2.50 14.59
N LEU A 253 8.92 3.33 14.54
CA LEU A 253 8.56 4.25 15.61
C LEU A 253 7.25 3.80 16.23
N PHE A 254 7.26 3.57 17.54
CA PHE A 254 6.05 3.29 18.30
C PHE A 254 6.14 3.92 19.68
N ASN A 255 4.98 4.12 20.31
CA ASN A 255 4.92 4.46 21.71
C ASN A 255 4.42 3.29 22.55
N SER A 256 4.86 3.23 23.80
CA SER A 256 4.37 2.32 24.82
C SER A 256 4.25 3.11 26.12
N LYS A 257 3.01 3.30 26.58
CA LYS A 257 2.72 4.22 27.69
C LYS A 257 3.31 5.61 27.38
N THR A 258 4.16 6.15 28.27
CA THR A 258 4.84 7.44 28.11
C THR A 258 6.10 7.40 27.25
N TYR A 259 6.54 6.22 26.80
CA TYR A 259 7.79 6.09 26.08
C TYR A 259 7.57 6.13 24.59
N VAL A 260 8.43 6.89 23.91
CA VAL A 260 8.64 6.74 22.48
C VAL A 260 9.86 5.86 22.26
N ILE A 261 9.69 4.87 21.39
CA ILE A 261 10.69 3.85 21.11
C ILE A 261 10.94 3.84 19.60
N VAL A 262 12.21 3.94 19.25
CA VAL A 262 12.73 3.83 17.89
C VAL A 262 13.52 2.54 17.83
N GLU A 263 13.08 1.61 17.00
CA GLU A 263 13.81 0.37 16.69
C GLU A 263 14.36 0.48 15.26
N VAL A 264 15.67 0.28 15.10
CA VAL A 264 16.33 0.14 13.81
C VAL A 264 16.92 -1.25 13.73
N LYS A 265 16.52 -2.02 12.72
CA LYS A 265 17.04 -3.35 12.43
C LYS A 265 17.66 -3.36 11.04
N THR A 266 18.86 -3.88 10.91
CA THR A 266 19.44 -4.31 9.63
C THR A 266 19.55 -5.83 9.63
N LYS A 267 20.08 -6.38 8.54
CA LYS A 267 20.36 -7.82 8.45
C LYS A 267 21.31 -8.31 9.55
N ASN A 268 22.25 -7.47 9.98
CA ASN A 268 23.37 -7.87 10.84
C ASN A 268 23.30 -7.32 12.25
N ASP A 269 22.50 -6.27 12.49
CA ASP A 269 22.49 -5.57 13.77
C ASP A 269 21.12 -4.97 14.08
N GLN A 270 20.89 -4.64 15.35
CA GLN A 270 19.69 -3.97 15.82
C GLN A 270 20.04 -2.98 16.91
N GLU A 271 19.47 -1.78 16.83
CA GLU A 271 19.58 -0.74 17.85
C GLU A 271 18.21 -0.21 18.24
N THR A 272 18.02 0.02 19.54
CA THR A 272 16.77 0.56 20.08
C THR A 272 17.03 1.79 20.94
N LEU A 273 16.48 2.94 20.53
CA LEU A 273 16.46 4.15 21.35
C LEU A 273 15.11 4.30 22.03
N ARG A 274 15.13 4.71 23.30
CA ARG A 274 13.94 4.93 24.11
C ARG A 274 14.02 6.26 24.83
N TYR A 275 12.92 7.02 24.79
CA TYR A 275 12.80 8.28 25.50
C TYR A 275 11.46 8.39 26.22
N ASP A 276 11.48 8.88 27.45
CA ASP A 276 10.29 9.12 28.26
C ASP A 276 9.72 10.52 27.99
N LEU A 277 8.51 10.60 27.44
CA LEU A 277 7.83 11.87 27.20
C LEU A 277 7.41 12.58 28.48
N LYS A 278 7.41 11.89 29.63
CA LYS A 278 6.92 12.42 30.91
C LYS A 278 5.53 13.05 30.71
N GLU A 279 5.34 14.29 31.15
CA GLU A 279 4.07 15.03 31.08
C GLU A 279 3.70 15.52 29.67
N LYS A 280 4.57 15.38 28.66
CA LYS A 280 4.35 15.90 27.29
C LYS A 280 3.43 15.03 26.42
N ILE A 281 2.81 13.99 26.98
CA ILE A 281 2.06 12.98 26.21
C ILE A 281 0.81 13.55 25.51
N SER A 282 0.26 14.65 26.03
CA SER A 282 -0.95 15.32 25.53
C SER A 282 -0.66 16.50 24.60
N GLU A 283 0.60 16.79 24.30
CA GLU A 283 1.00 17.88 23.42
C GLU A 283 1.46 17.33 22.06
N PHE A 284 1.42 18.19 21.04
CA PHE A 284 2.13 17.88 19.79
C PHE A 284 3.64 17.99 20.04
N ILE A 285 4.37 16.94 19.68
CA ILE A 285 5.82 16.87 19.79
C ILE A 285 6.43 16.77 18.40
N ASN A 286 7.56 17.46 18.22
CA ASN A 286 8.38 17.37 17.02
C ASN A 286 9.44 16.30 17.26
N LEU A 287 9.34 15.17 16.57
CA LEU A 287 10.26 14.06 16.69
C LEU A 287 11.09 13.89 15.44
N GLU A 288 12.41 13.83 15.60
CA GLU A 288 13.35 13.52 14.54
C GLU A 288 14.04 12.19 14.81
N ILE A 289 14.04 11.31 13.81
CA ILE A 289 14.91 10.12 13.75
C ILE A 289 15.87 10.31 12.60
N SER A 290 17.18 10.35 12.88
CA SER A 290 18.22 10.45 11.86
C SER A 290 19.15 9.25 11.94
N LEU A 291 19.14 8.41 10.91
CA LEU A 291 20.07 7.29 10.74
C LEU A 291 21.06 7.64 9.62
N TYR A 292 22.30 7.96 9.99
CA TYR A 292 23.34 8.41 9.07
C TYR A 292 23.94 7.24 8.26
N PRO A 293 24.57 7.49 7.09
CA PRO A 293 25.25 6.44 6.31
C PRO A 293 26.27 5.62 7.12
N SER A 294 26.86 6.24 8.14
CA SER A 294 27.85 5.65 9.05
C SER A 294 27.26 4.78 10.16
N GLY A 295 25.94 4.61 10.20
CA GLY A 295 25.24 3.81 11.22
C GLY A 295 24.88 4.57 12.49
N HIS A 296 25.30 5.83 12.65
CA HIS A 296 24.90 6.64 13.80
C HIS A 296 23.39 6.92 13.75
N LEU A 297 22.72 6.65 14.86
CA LEU A 297 21.30 6.84 15.06
C LEU A 297 21.06 7.95 16.09
N ILE A 298 20.27 8.94 15.72
CA ILE A 298 19.93 10.08 16.57
C ILE A 298 18.41 10.12 16.73
N LEU A 299 17.96 10.30 17.97
CA LEU A 299 16.59 10.66 18.31
C LEU A 299 16.59 12.06 18.93
N ALA A 300 15.86 12.98 18.32
CA ALA A 300 15.66 14.32 18.84
C ALA A 300 14.17 14.62 19.04
N ILE A 301 13.85 15.36 20.10
CA ILE A 301 12.50 15.79 20.44
C ILE A 301 12.50 17.29 20.71
N ASN A 302 11.59 18.01 20.09
CA ASN A 302 11.46 19.47 20.17
C ASN A 302 12.80 20.18 19.96
N ASN A 303 13.48 19.81 18.87
CA ASN A 303 14.77 20.34 18.43
C ASN A 303 15.97 19.98 19.33
N LEU A 304 15.80 19.09 20.31
CA LEU A 304 16.89 18.67 21.20
C LEU A 304 17.20 17.20 21.01
N THR A 305 18.48 16.87 20.77
CA THR A 305 18.97 15.49 20.77
C THR A 305 18.80 14.90 22.18
N VAL A 306 17.97 13.86 22.29
CA VAL A 306 17.63 13.23 23.58
C VAL A 306 18.20 11.83 23.74
N ALA A 307 18.50 11.13 22.64
CA ALA A 307 19.16 9.84 22.65
C ALA A 307 20.00 9.64 21.40
N ASN A 308 21.13 8.95 21.55
CA ASN A 308 22.05 8.59 20.48
C ASN A 308 22.36 7.11 20.59
N GLY A 309 22.49 6.44 19.44
CA GLY A 309 22.84 5.04 19.32
C GLY A 309 23.66 4.80 18.07
N LYS A 310 24.02 3.54 17.82
CA LYS A 310 24.75 3.16 16.63
C LYS A 310 24.37 1.76 16.17
N VAL A 311 24.03 1.65 14.90
CA VAL A 311 23.94 0.38 14.18
C VAL A 311 25.30 0.11 13.55
N ASN A 312 25.88 -1.06 13.80
CA ASN A 312 27.19 -1.46 13.30
C ASN A 312 27.13 -1.99 11.86
N ASP A 313 26.48 -1.22 10.98
CA ASP A 313 26.32 -1.55 9.57
C ASP A 313 26.41 -0.28 8.71
N LYS A 314 26.75 -0.44 7.42
CA LYS A 314 26.70 0.66 6.46
C LYS A 314 25.27 0.86 6.02
N ILE A 315 24.74 2.06 6.23
CA ILE A 315 23.35 2.35 5.93
C ILE A 315 23.20 2.81 4.48
N SER A 316 22.23 2.22 3.80
CA SER A 316 21.67 2.71 2.54
C SER A 316 20.16 2.69 2.64
N ILE A 317 19.50 3.68 2.03
CA ILE A 317 18.05 3.64 1.83
C ILE A 317 17.76 2.49 0.87
N ILE A 318 16.84 1.61 1.23
CA ILE A 318 16.36 0.50 0.41
C ILE A 318 15.07 0.89 -0.34
N ASP A 319 14.78 0.20 -1.44
CA ASP A 319 13.43 0.21 -2.03
C ASP A 319 12.46 -0.38 -0.98
N GLY A 320 11.44 0.38 -0.62
CA GLY A 320 10.47 -0.01 0.40
C GLY A 320 9.35 1.02 0.53
N LYS A 321 8.59 0.93 1.61
CA LYS A 321 7.53 1.89 1.94
C LYS A 321 7.69 2.41 3.35
N VAL A 322 7.22 3.63 3.57
CA VAL A 322 6.83 4.09 4.90
C VAL A 322 5.34 3.81 5.02
N ILE A 323 4.93 3.20 6.12
CA ILE A 323 3.53 3.08 6.51
C ILE A 323 3.35 3.80 7.85
N MET A 324 2.50 4.79 7.86
CA MET A 324 2.13 5.58 9.04
C MET A 324 0.79 5.08 9.57
N GLY A 325 0.64 4.96 10.88
CA GLY A 325 -0.58 4.46 11.52
C GLY A 325 -0.64 2.94 11.69
N SER A 326 0.25 2.17 11.03
CA SER A 326 0.28 0.70 11.11
C SER A 326 1.70 0.12 10.96
N ASN A 327 1.85 -1.19 11.13
CA ASN A 327 3.07 -1.92 10.75
C ASN A 327 3.13 -2.19 9.24
N LEU A 328 4.27 -2.69 8.73
CA LEU A 328 4.46 -2.99 7.29
C LEU A 328 3.43 -3.94 6.67
N SER A 329 2.70 -4.73 7.47
CA SER A 329 1.63 -5.63 7.01
C SER A 329 0.23 -5.02 7.08
N GLY A 330 0.03 -3.85 7.70
CA GLY A 330 -1.30 -3.27 7.86
C GLY A 330 -2.17 -3.98 8.91
N SER A 331 -1.57 -4.74 9.83
CA SER A 331 -2.31 -5.61 10.77
C SER A 331 -2.33 -5.09 12.20
N ASN A 332 -1.43 -4.18 12.56
CA ASN A 332 -1.32 -3.62 13.92
C ASN A 332 -1.33 -2.09 13.84
N PHE A 333 -2.38 -1.47 14.37
CA PHE A 333 -2.63 -0.04 14.25
C PHE A 333 -2.22 0.74 15.49
N GLY A 334 -1.79 1.99 15.30
CA GLY A 334 -1.66 2.97 16.36
C GLY A 334 -2.87 3.91 16.45
N GLU A 335 -2.91 4.68 17.53
CA GLU A 335 -3.87 5.77 17.71
C GLU A 335 -3.14 7.05 18.13
N PHE A 336 -3.18 8.08 17.28
CA PHE A 336 -2.50 9.36 17.49
C PHE A 336 -3.01 10.44 16.54
N PHE A 337 -2.73 11.70 16.83
CA PHE A 337 -2.86 12.79 15.88
C PHE A 337 -1.52 13.07 15.22
N GLU A 338 -1.53 13.37 13.93
CA GLU A 338 -0.37 13.85 13.19
C GLU A 338 -0.68 15.16 12.47
N ARG A 339 0.35 15.99 12.27
CA ARG A 339 0.27 17.20 11.46
C ARG A 339 1.17 17.16 10.24
N THR A 340 2.36 16.58 10.41
CA THR A 340 3.40 16.51 9.40
C THR A 340 4.26 15.25 9.55
N ILE A 341 4.63 14.64 8.43
CA ILE A 341 5.75 13.73 8.29
C ILE A 341 6.62 14.13 7.09
N THR A 342 7.91 14.32 7.32
CA THR A 342 8.90 14.57 6.27
C THR A 342 9.95 13.47 6.29
N VAL A 343 10.30 12.95 5.10
CA VAL A 343 11.33 11.94 4.90
C VAL A 343 12.43 12.51 4.02
N GLN A 344 13.67 12.42 4.48
CA GLN A 344 14.83 12.98 3.82
C GLN A 344 15.96 11.94 3.71
N SER A 345 16.76 12.02 2.65
CA SER A 345 18.03 11.31 2.57
C SER A 345 19.13 12.16 3.19
N ILE A 346 20.05 11.51 3.89
CA ILE A 346 21.27 12.09 4.47
C ILE A 346 22.46 11.57 3.69
N ASP A 347 23.39 12.43 3.28
CA ASP A 347 24.62 11.97 2.65
C ASP A 347 25.83 11.91 3.58
N ASN A 348 26.98 11.49 3.04
CA ASN A 348 28.24 11.38 3.79
C ASN A 348 28.77 12.73 4.28
N ASN A 349 28.29 13.85 3.72
CA ASN A 349 28.61 15.21 4.14
C ASN A 349 27.55 15.79 5.11
N ASN A 350 26.60 14.94 5.55
CA ASN A 350 25.45 15.30 6.38
C ASN A 350 24.46 16.28 5.71
N GLU A 351 24.45 16.36 4.38
CA GLU A 351 23.45 17.15 3.65
C GLU A 351 22.14 16.37 3.54
N PHE A 352 21.04 17.05 3.86
CA PHE A 352 19.68 16.52 3.77
C PHE A 352 19.02 16.89 2.45
N ARG A 353 18.38 15.92 1.80
CA ARG A 353 17.52 16.15 0.63
C ARG A 353 16.16 15.50 0.84
N VAL A 354 15.09 16.26 0.63
CA VAL A 354 13.72 15.76 0.73
C VAL A 354 13.50 14.60 -0.24
N LEU A 355 12.98 13.51 0.27
CA LEU A 355 12.47 12.38 -0.51
C LEU A 355 10.97 12.49 -0.66
N ASN A 356 10.31 12.77 0.46
CA ASN A 356 8.87 12.85 0.56
C ASN A 356 8.47 13.76 1.72
N ALA A 357 7.32 14.39 1.62
CA ALA A 357 6.72 15.11 2.73
C ALA A 357 5.20 15.11 2.63
N TYR A 358 4.54 14.88 3.75
CA TYR A 358 3.11 15.02 3.93
C TYR A 358 2.86 15.97 5.08
N ALA A 359 1.93 16.91 4.89
CA ALA A 359 1.55 17.85 5.92
C ALA A 359 0.17 18.44 5.65
N MET A 360 -0.53 18.81 6.72
CA MET A 360 -1.79 19.56 6.61
C MET A 360 -1.60 21.01 6.10
N LYS A 361 -0.37 21.52 6.07
CA LYS A 361 -0.01 22.85 5.57
C LYS A 361 1.08 22.75 4.51
N LYS A 362 1.16 23.73 3.62
CA LYS A 362 2.21 23.81 2.60
C LYS A 362 3.57 23.98 3.28
N LEU A 363 4.45 22.98 3.12
CA LEU A 363 5.80 22.98 3.67
C LEU A 363 6.75 23.82 2.79
N SER A 364 7.68 24.54 3.41
CA SER A 364 8.79 25.20 2.72
C SER A 364 10.10 24.47 3.04
N LEU A 365 10.39 23.44 2.24
CA LEU A 365 11.52 22.56 2.50
C LEU A 365 12.78 23.08 1.80
N GLN A 366 13.81 23.43 2.58
CA GLN A 366 15.15 23.73 2.05
C GLN A 366 16.16 22.62 2.47
N PRO A 367 17.18 22.34 1.65
CA PRO A 367 18.30 21.50 2.07
C PRO A 367 18.97 22.07 3.33
N GLN A 368 19.32 21.18 4.26
CA GLN A 368 20.03 21.54 5.50
C GLN A 368 21.31 20.72 5.62
N ASN A 369 22.24 21.16 6.46
CA ASN A 369 23.39 20.38 6.91
C ASN A 369 23.40 20.36 8.45
N ILE A 370 23.20 19.17 9.02
CA ILE A 370 23.06 18.95 10.47
C ILE A 370 23.93 17.72 10.81
N PRO A 371 25.11 17.91 11.40
CA PRO A 371 25.97 16.82 11.87
C PRO A 371 25.31 15.94 12.94
N TYR A 372 25.75 14.68 13.07
CA TYR A 372 25.19 13.75 14.06
C TYR A 372 25.44 14.17 15.51
N ASN A 373 26.51 14.92 15.78
CA ASN A 373 26.89 15.39 17.11
C ASN A 373 26.21 16.70 17.53
N GLN A 374 25.33 17.27 16.70
CA GLN A 374 24.63 18.51 17.00
C GLN A 374 23.53 18.29 18.05
N ILE A 375 23.52 19.11 19.11
CA ILE A 375 22.58 19.02 20.23
C ILE A 375 21.25 19.72 19.92
N LYS A 376 21.29 20.91 19.32
CA LYS A 376 20.10 21.66 18.87
C LYS A 376 19.89 21.46 17.38
N ARG A 377 18.82 20.80 16.97
CA ARG A 377 18.58 20.38 15.59
C ARG A 377 17.34 21.08 15.06
N GLU A 378 17.45 21.79 13.93
CA GLU A 378 16.31 22.47 13.33
C GLU A 378 15.30 21.46 12.80
N PHE A 379 14.07 21.51 13.29
CA PHE A 379 12.94 20.75 12.76
C PHE A 379 12.34 21.48 11.56
N ILE A 380 11.98 20.71 10.53
CA ILE A 380 11.41 21.27 9.30
C ILE A 380 9.90 21.15 9.36
N ASN A 381 9.23 22.29 9.28
CA ASN A 381 7.79 22.49 9.28
C ASN A 381 7.27 23.04 7.95
#